data_AF-A0A6G2U2S8-F1
#
_entry.id   AF-A0A6G2U2S8-F1
#
_cell.length_a   1.000
_cell.length_b   1.000
_cell.length_c   1.000
_cell.angle_alpha   90.00
_cell.angle_beta   90.00
_cell.angle_gamma   90.00
#
_symmetry.space_group_name_H-M   'P 1'
#
loop_
_entity.id
_entity.type
_entity.pdbx_description
1 polymer ?
#
loop_
_entity_poly.entity_id
_entity_poly.type
_entity_poly.pdbx_seq_one_letter_code
_entity_poly.pdbx_strand_id
1 'polypeptide(L)' 'MDSKTVRTCLRQAHVADDFYRIEGVHEPQAPATELYTLRHRADHWEVVFTERGQESILARYTAETQAAQCFYQKLTDPLS' A
#
# COMPACT_ATOMS: atom_id res chain seq x y z
N MET A 1 1.26 -13.00 -3.79
CA MET A 1 0.09 -12.42 -3.11
C MET A 1 -0.55 -11.41 -4.04
N ASP A 2 -1.87 -11.30 -4.07
CA ASP A 2 -2.58 -10.24 -4.81
C ASP A 2 -3.07 -9.13 -3.87
N SER A 3 -3.71 -8.10 -4.42
CA SER A 3 -4.22 -6.92 -3.70
C SER A 3 -5.24 -7.26 -2.59
N LYS A 4 -6.05 -8.32 -2.77
CA LYS A 4 -7.03 -8.76 -1.76
C LYS A 4 -6.37 -9.56 -0.65
N THR A 5 -5.40 -10.39 -1.02
CA THR A 5 -4.60 -11.19 -0.10
C THR A 5 -3.79 -10.27 0.81
N VAL A 6 -3.12 -9.25 0.25
CA VAL A 6 -2.32 -8.32 1.06
C VAL A 6 -3.17 -7.55 2.07
N ARG A 7 -4.40 -7.12 1.72
CA ARG A 7 -5.33 -6.52 2.69
C ARG A 7 -5.60 -7.45 3.87
N THR A 8 -5.86 -8.73 3.59
CA THR A 8 -6.12 -9.73 4.63
C THR A 8 -4.90 -9.88 5.54
N CYS A 9 -3.69 -9.97 4.95
CA CYS A 9 -2.44 -10.06 5.70
C CYS A 9 -2.17 -8.82 6.57
N LEU A 10 -2.43 -7.60 6.05
CA LEU A 10 -2.25 -6.36 6.83
C LEU A 10 -3.15 -6.31 8.06
N ARG A 11 -4.41 -6.74 7.91
CA ARG A 11 -5.35 -6.84 9.04
C ARG A 11 -4.90 -7.89 10.06
N GLN A 12 -4.37 -9.03 9.61
CA GLN A 12 -3.80 -10.06 10.49
C GLN A 12 -2.53 -9.57 11.22
N ALA A 13 -1.76 -8.70 10.57
CA ALA A 13 -0.60 -8.04 11.16
C ALA A 13 -0.96 -6.83 12.04
N HIS A 14 -2.25 -6.57 12.28
CA HIS A 14 -2.75 -5.46 13.08
C HIS A 14 -2.35 -4.06 12.58
N VAL A 15 -2.08 -3.92 11.28
CA VAL A 15 -1.89 -2.60 10.65
C VAL A 15 -3.25 -1.91 10.60
N ALA A 16 -3.34 -0.69 11.13
CA ALA A 16 -4.60 0.04 11.15
C ALA A 16 -5.01 0.50 9.74
N ASP A 17 -6.32 0.45 9.48
CA ASP A 17 -6.90 0.61 8.14
C ASP A 17 -6.75 2.03 7.56
N ASP A 18 -6.40 3.03 8.38
CA ASP A 18 -6.16 4.43 8.02
C ASP A 18 -4.77 4.72 7.45
N PHE A 19 -3.79 3.82 7.67
CA PHE A 19 -2.42 3.97 7.18
C PHE A 19 -2.20 3.49 5.74
N TYR A 20 -3.21 2.83 5.15
CA TYR A 20 -3.03 2.26 3.82
C TYR A 20 -4.26 2.36 2.93
N ARG A 21 -4.02 2.47 1.62
CA ARG A 21 -5.01 2.42 0.55
C ARG A 21 -4.59 1.36 -0.46
N ILE A 22 -5.56 0.61 -0.96
CA ILE A 22 -5.38 -0.32 -2.08
C ILE A 22 -6.48 0.01 -3.08
N GLU A 23 -6.12 0.68 -4.18
CA GLU A 23 -7.12 1.18 -5.15
C GLU A 23 -8.04 0.04 -5.63
N GLY A 24 -9.35 0.24 -5.47
CA GLY A 24 -10.37 -0.75 -5.83
C GLY A 24 -10.56 -1.92 -4.84
N VAL A 25 -9.82 -1.95 -3.73
CA VAL A 25 -9.91 -3.01 -2.70
C VAL A 25 -10.14 -2.46 -1.29
N HIS A 26 -9.48 -1.36 -0.93
CA HIS A 26 -9.59 -0.71 0.37
C HIS A 26 -9.34 0.79 0.25
N GLU A 27 -10.34 1.58 0.64
CA GLU A 27 -10.28 3.04 0.68
C GLU A 27 -10.55 3.49 2.12
N PRO A 28 -9.57 4.09 2.83
CA PRO A 28 -9.74 4.53 4.20
C PRO A 28 -10.75 5.69 4.30
N GLN A 29 -11.64 5.65 5.30
CA GLN A 29 -12.60 6.73 5.53
C GLN A 29 -11.94 8.03 6.02
N ALA A 30 -10.91 7.91 6.85
CA ALA A 30 -10.12 9.01 7.37
C ALA A 30 -8.63 8.63 7.24
N PRO A 31 -7.99 8.89 6.08
CA PRO A 31 -6.59 8.54 5.88
C PRO A 31 -5.69 9.29 6.87
N ALA A 32 -4.69 8.60 7.40
CA ALA A 32 -3.62 9.21 8.18
C ALA A 32 -2.81 10.20 7.33
N THR A 33 -2.07 11.10 7.99
CA THR A 33 -1.16 12.03 7.30
C THR A 33 -0.01 11.32 6.59
N GLU A 34 0.33 10.13 7.05
CA GLU A 34 1.27 9.19 6.45
C GLU A 34 0.47 8.02 5.88
N LEU A 35 0.39 7.92 4.56
CA LEU A 35 -0.47 6.96 3.87
C LEU A 35 0.32 6.20 2.81
N TYR A 36 0.35 4.87 2.91
CA TYR A 36 0.84 4.00 1.85
C TYR A 36 -0.28 3.67 0.87
N THR A 37 -0.04 3.81 -0.44
CA THR A 37 -1.00 3.46 -1.48
C THR A 37 -0.42 2.42 -2.43
N LEU A 38 -1.15 1.32 -2.63
CA LEU A 38 -0.94 0.38 -3.71
C LEU A 38 -1.94 0.70 -4.84
N ARG A 39 -1.41 1.01 -6.03
CA ARG A 39 -2.22 1.41 -7.19
C ARG A 39 -1.75 0.78 -8.49
N HIS A 40 -2.69 0.47 -9.37
CA HIS A 40 -2.40 0.07 -10.73
C HIS A 40 -2.49 1.29 -11.65
N ARG A 41 -1.50 1.44 -12.52
CA ARG A 41 -1.46 2.38 -13.63
C ARG A 41 -1.43 1.57 -14.93
N ALA A 42 -1.44 2.24 -16.08
CA ALA A 42 -1.71 1.60 -17.38
C ALA A 42 -0.97 0.26 -17.61
N ASP A 43 0.32 0.20 -17.30
CA ASP A 43 1.21 -0.94 -17.55
C ASP A 43 2.00 -1.40 -16.31
N HIS A 44 1.82 -0.76 -15.16
CA HIS A 44 2.60 -1.04 -13.97
C HIS A 44 1.84 -0.76 -12.68
N TRP A 45 2.35 -1.34 -11.61
CA TRP A 45 1.92 -1.12 -10.24
C TRP A 45 2.88 -0.15 -9.54
N GLU A 46 2.32 0.75 -8.75
CA GLU A 46 3.09 1.69 -7.93
C GLU A 46 2.81 1.44 -6.45
N VAL A 47 3.88 1.51 -5.65
CA VAL A 47 3.81 1.69 -4.20
C VAL A 47 4.16 3.14 -3.92
N VAL A 48 3.19 3.89 -3.40
CA VAL A 48 3.31 5.33 -3.14
C VAL A 48 3.25 5.57 -1.65
N PHE A 49 4.06 6.48 -1.16
CA PHE A 49 3.95 7.02 0.20
C PHE A 49 3.52 8.48 0.10
N THR A 50 2.49 8.84 0.85
CA THR A 50 2.04 10.22 0.98
C THR A 50 2.33 10.69 2.39
N GLU A 51 3.07 11.78 2.53
CA GLU A 51 3.27 12.45 3.81
C GLU A 51 2.74 13.87 3.73
N ARG A 52 1.76 14.21 4.57
CA ARG A 52 1.17 15.55 4.68
C ARG A 52 0.71 16.11 3.32
N GLY A 53 0.20 15.22 2.46
CA GLY A 53 -0.29 15.55 1.12
C GLY A 53 0.78 15.55 0.01
N GLN A 54 2.05 15.26 0.32
CA GLN A 54 3.11 15.11 -0.67
C GLN A 54 3.30 13.64 -1.03
N GLU A 55 3.08 13.29 -2.29
CA GLU A 55 3.28 11.92 -2.80
C GLU A 55 4.74 11.67 -3.21
N SER A 56 5.26 10.49 -2.86
CA SER A 56 6.53 9.94 -3.32
C SER A 56 6.33 8.51 -3.82
N ILE A 57 6.78 8.21 -5.03
CA ILE A 57 6.75 6.85 -5.57
C ILE A 57 7.94 6.10 -4.98
N LEU A 58 7.66 5.11 -4.12
CA LEU A 58 8.69 4.29 -3.49
C LEU A 58 9.20 3.19 -4.42
N ALA A 59 8.31 2.61 -5.22
CA ALA A 59 8.66 1.55 -6.15
C ALA A 59 7.64 1.42 -7.28
N ARG A 60 8.11 0.88 -8.42
CA ARG A 60 7.30 0.48 -9.56
C ARG A 60 7.58 -0.97 -9.93
N TYR A 61 6.53 -1.71 -10.24
CA TYR A 61 6.62 -3.12 -10.63
C TYR A 61 5.71 -3.42 -11.81
N THR A 62 6.10 -4.33 -12.69
CA THR A 62 5.23 -4.82 -13.77
C THR A 62 4.24 -5.88 -13.27
N ALA A 63 4.55 -6.55 -12.16
CA ALA A 63 3.71 -7.58 -11.57
C ALA A 63 3.06 -7.12 -10.26
N GLU A 64 1.75 -7.35 -10.16
CA GLU A 64 0.96 -7.09 -8.94
C GLU A 64 1.58 -7.78 -7.71
N THR A 65 2.04 -9.02 -7.88
CA THR A 65 2.59 -9.81 -6.77
C THR A 65 3.82 -9.17 -6.14
N GLN A 66 4.70 -8.55 -6.93
CA GLN A 66 5.89 -7.88 -6.42
C GLN A 66 5.52 -6.57 -5.71
N ALA A 67 4.59 -5.80 -6.29
CA ALA A 67 4.10 -4.57 -5.67
C ALA A 67 3.38 -4.83 -4.34
N ALA A 68 2.49 -5.82 -4.30
CA ALA A 68 1.77 -6.20 -3.08
C ALA A 68 2.72 -6.71 -1.99
N GLN A 69 3.77 -7.45 -2.36
CA GLN A 69 4.79 -7.88 -1.40
C GLN A 69 5.60 -6.70 -0.84
N CYS A 70 6.05 -5.78 -1.70
CA CYS A 70 6.74 -4.57 -1.26
C CYS A 70 5.86 -3.71 -0.35
N PHE A 71 4.59 -3.54 -0.72
CA PHE A 71 3.60 -2.80 0.06
C PHE A 71 3.41 -3.40 1.46
N TYR A 72 3.25 -4.72 1.56
CA TYR A 72 3.17 -5.42 2.83
C TYR A 72 4.40 -5.18 3.71
N GLN A 73 5.60 -5.31 3.12
CA GLN A 73 6.86 -5.09 3.84
C GLN A 73 6.94 -3.67 4.39
N LYS A 74 6.60 -2.66 3.59
CA LYS A 74 6.64 -1.26 4.03
C LYS A 74 5.71 -0.93 5.21
N LEU A 75 4.59 -1.64 5.33
CA LEU A 75 3.61 -1.43 6.39
C LEU A 75 3.83 -2.30 7.64
N THR A 76 4.72 -3.30 7.55
CA THR A 76 4.94 -4.27 8.64
C THR A 76 6.36 -4.30 9.16
N ASP A 77 7.30 -3.63 8.49
CA ASP A 77 8.67 -3.49 8.97
C ASP A 77 8.80 -2.29 9.93
N PRO A 78 9.22 -2.48 11.20
CA PRO A 78 9.19 -1.43 12.22
C PRO A 78 10.08 -0.21 11.97
N LEU A 79 10.98 -0.25 10.98
CA LEU A 79 11.92 0.84 10.66
C LEU A 79 12.31 0.79 9.17
N SER A 80 11.84 1.76 8.39
CA SER A 80 12.48 2.22 7.15
C SER A 80 12.52 3.74 7.17
#